data_AF-A0A0D9AIY2-F1
#
_entry.id   AF-A0A0D9AIY2-F1
#
_cell.length_a   1.000
_cell.length_b   1.000
_cell.length_c   1.000
_cell.angle_alpha   90.00
_cell.angle_beta   90.00
_cell.angle_gamma   90.00
#
_symmetry.space_group_name_H-M   'P 1'
#
loop_
_entity.id
_entity.type
_entity.pdbx_description
1 polymer ?
#
loop_
_entity_poly.entity_id
_entity_poly.type
_entity_poly.pdbx_seq_one_letter_code
_entity_poly.pdbx_strand_id
1 'polypeptide(L)'
;MSRTVLTESRSQQTLQSYLDALLQDAVMELADSVSLDEFQAAVLEEQQRDIQRVVPLRHVAMPEPAFEPAPAPVAVTPVPVIVEPEALLELPPEAPAQPSSAPVEPIANFRLQGQAPGGPPAARNSQPEWGEEPFECLLFDVAGLTLAVPLVSLGSIYPLDGHDLTPLFGQPSWFLGILPCQAGNLKVLDTARWVMAERYRDDFREGLQYVISVQGYEWGLAVHQVSRSIRLDPKEVKWRSQRTQRPWLAGTVIDHMCALVDVAALAELIASGATRQLKGVPS
;
A
#
# COMPACT_ATOMS: atom_id res chain seq x y z
N MET A 1 -6.51 -30.01 -47.73
CA MET A 1 -6.64 -28.91 -46.76
C MET A 1 -7.66 -27.93 -47.31
N SER A 2 -8.84 -27.86 -46.70
CA SER A 2 -9.98 -27.12 -47.24
C SER A 2 -10.03 -25.71 -46.68
N ARG A 3 -9.68 -24.70 -47.48
CA ARG A 3 -9.69 -23.29 -47.07
C ARG A 3 -11.12 -22.76 -47.15
N THR A 4 -11.84 -22.78 -46.04
CA THR A 4 -13.21 -22.25 -45.94
C THR A 4 -13.20 -20.74 -46.07
N VAL A 5 -13.49 -20.23 -47.26
CA VAL A 5 -13.79 -18.81 -47.47
C VAL A 5 -15.16 -18.54 -46.83
N LEU A 6 -15.18 -17.73 -45.78
CA LEU A 6 -16.43 -17.23 -45.21
C LEU A 6 -16.99 -16.18 -46.17
N THR A 7 -18.13 -16.47 -46.79
CA THR A 7 -18.88 -15.46 -47.56
C THR A 7 -19.55 -14.51 -46.58
N GLU A 8 -18.91 -13.36 -46.35
CA GLU A 8 -19.43 -12.28 -45.53
C GLU A 8 -20.77 -11.76 -46.08
N SER A 9 -21.69 -11.43 -45.18
CA SER A 9 -22.92 -10.76 -45.55
C SER A 9 -22.61 -9.36 -46.10
N ARG A 10 -23.40 -8.89 -47.07
CA ARG A 10 -23.34 -7.49 -47.55
C ARG A 10 -23.41 -6.48 -46.40
N SER A 11 -24.13 -6.78 -45.31
CA SER A 11 -24.16 -5.95 -44.11
C SER A 11 -22.85 -5.95 -43.30
N GLN A 12 -22.17 -7.09 -43.21
CA GLN A 12 -20.85 -7.20 -42.58
C GLN A 12 -19.81 -6.44 -43.39
N GLN A 13 -19.81 -6.59 -44.71
CA GLN A 13 -18.87 -5.88 -45.58
C GLN A 13 -19.08 -4.36 -45.56
N THR A 14 -20.34 -3.88 -45.45
CA THR A 14 -20.61 -2.45 -45.19
C THR A 14 -20.07 -1.99 -43.84
N LEU A 15 -20.31 -2.74 -42.76
CA LEU A 15 -19.77 -2.42 -41.42
C LEU A 15 -18.24 -2.39 -41.43
N GLN A 16 -17.58 -3.34 -42.11
CA GLN A 16 -16.13 -3.39 -42.21
C GLN A 16 -15.58 -2.21 -43.01
N SER A 17 -16.18 -1.85 -44.14
CA SER A 17 -15.77 -0.66 -44.89
C SER A 17 -15.95 0.65 -44.11
N TYR A 18 -16.90 0.70 -43.15
CA TYR A 18 -17.09 1.84 -42.25
C TYR A 18 -16.07 1.86 -41.11
N LEU A 19 -15.72 0.70 -40.54
CA LEU A 19 -14.67 0.57 -39.53
C LEU A 19 -13.28 0.87 -40.11
N ASP A 20 -12.97 0.36 -41.31
CA ASP A 20 -11.72 0.66 -42.01
C ASP A 20 -11.61 2.16 -42.30
N ALA A 21 -12.70 2.83 -42.71
CA ALA A 21 -12.72 4.27 -42.91
C ALA A 21 -12.48 5.06 -41.60
N LEU A 22 -13.13 4.68 -40.49
CA LEU A 22 -12.89 5.31 -39.18
C LEU A 22 -11.45 5.09 -38.67
N LEU A 23 -10.87 3.91 -38.90
CA LEU A 23 -9.49 3.62 -38.53
C LEU A 23 -8.50 4.41 -39.40
N GLN A 24 -8.78 4.56 -40.69
CA GLN A 24 -7.99 5.39 -41.60
C GLN A 24 -7.95 6.86 -41.16
N ASP A 25 -9.10 7.41 -40.73
CA ASP A 25 -9.25 8.78 -40.25
C ASP A 25 -8.49 9.02 -38.93
N ALA A 26 -8.65 8.12 -37.95
CA ALA A 26 -7.92 8.16 -36.68
C ALA A 26 -6.39 7.99 -36.83
N VAL A 27 -5.94 7.18 -37.81
CA VAL A 27 -4.51 7.06 -38.15
C VAL A 27 -3.98 8.34 -38.81
N MET A 28 -4.81 9.08 -39.54
CA MET A 28 -4.43 10.34 -40.18
C MET A 28 -4.25 11.45 -39.15
N GLU A 29 -5.17 11.64 -38.20
CA GLU A 29 -4.96 12.60 -37.09
C GLU A 29 -3.74 12.24 -36.23
N LEU A 30 -3.45 10.93 -36.04
CA LEU A 30 -2.24 10.50 -35.32
C LEU A 30 -0.95 10.82 -36.10
N ALA A 31 -0.97 10.74 -37.42
CA ALA A 31 0.17 11.08 -38.28
C ALA A 31 0.42 12.60 -38.41
N ASP A 32 -0.63 13.42 -38.36
CA ASP A 32 -0.52 14.88 -38.33
C ASP A 32 -0.13 15.42 -36.95
N SER A 33 -0.46 14.70 -35.86
CA SER A 33 -0.13 15.11 -34.47
C SER A 33 1.24 14.63 -33.97
N VAL A 34 1.84 13.60 -34.57
CA VAL A 34 3.21 13.17 -34.29
C VAL A 34 3.98 13.05 -35.60
N SER A 35 4.83 14.05 -35.89
CA SER A 35 5.63 14.03 -37.12
C SER A 35 6.59 12.83 -37.11
N LEU A 36 6.67 12.13 -38.25
CA LEU A 36 7.46 10.91 -38.38
C LEU A 36 8.97 11.15 -38.12
N ASP A 37 9.45 12.36 -38.37
CA ASP A 37 10.84 12.77 -38.12
C ASP A 37 11.11 13.00 -36.61
N GLU A 38 10.14 13.53 -35.86
CA GLU A 38 10.24 13.72 -34.41
C GLU A 38 10.25 12.37 -33.67
N PHE A 39 9.40 11.42 -34.09
CA PHE A 39 9.44 10.05 -33.58
C PHE A 39 10.78 9.36 -33.88
N GLN A 40 11.32 9.52 -35.10
CA GLN A 40 12.65 9.01 -35.44
C GLN A 40 13.77 9.65 -34.61
N ALA A 41 13.71 10.96 -34.36
CA ALA A 41 14.67 11.65 -33.50
C ALA A 41 14.66 11.10 -32.07
N ALA A 42 13.47 10.95 -31.46
CA ALA A 42 13.32 10.39 -30.12
C ALA A 42 13.85 8.95 -30.00
N VAL A 43 13.57 8.10 -31.00
CA VAL A 43 14.07 6.71 -31.08
C VAL A 43 15.59 6.64 -31.26
N LEU A 44 16.20 7.61 -31.94
CA LEU A 44 17.66 7.72 -32.07
C LEU A 44 18.32 8.24 -30.78
N GLU A 45 17.73 9.22 -30.10
CA GLU A 45 18.23 9.66 -28.79
C GLU A 45 18.23 8.52 -27.76
N GLU A 46 17.14 7.76 -27.65
CA GLU A 46 17.05 6.73 -26.61
C GLU A 46 18.00 5.55 -26.90
N GLN A 47 18.20 5.17 -28.17
CA GLN A 47 19.27 4.24 -28.53
C GLN A 47 20.67 4.78 -28.20
N GLN A 48 20.92 6.08 -28.37
CA GLN A 48 22.19 6.68 -27.94
C GLN A 48 22.34 6.71 -26.41
N ARG A 49 21.26 6.85 -25.64
CA ARG A 49 21.29 6.74 -24.17
C ARG A 49 21.59 5.32 -23.71
N ASP A 50 20.96 4.31 -24.31
CA ASP A 50 21.20 2.90 -23.97
C ASP A 50 22.61 2.44 -24.34
N ILE A 51 23.13 2.83 -25.51
CA ILE A 51 24.53 2.54 -25.89
C ILE A 51 25.52 3.16 -24.89
N GLN A 52 25.25 4.38 -24.40
CA GLN A 52 26.07 5.02 -23.36
C GLN A 52 25.87 4.43 -21.96
N ARG A 53 24.75 3.76 -21.69
CA ARG A 53 24.46 3.06 -20.43
C ARG A 53 25.16 1.70 -20.30
N VAL A 54 25.75 1.16 -21.37
CA VAL A 54 26.57 -0.06 -21.31
C VAL A 54 27.89 0.23 -20.60
N VAL A 55 27.84 0.29 -19.26
CA VAL A 55 29.01 0.44 -18.40
C VAL A 55 29.99 -0.70 -18.71
N PRO A 56 31.25 -0.43 -19.10
CA PRO A 56 32.21 -1.48 -19.35
C PRO A 56 32.49 -2.24 -18.05
N LEU A 57 32.32 -3.56 -18.09
CA LEU A 57 32.58 -4.45 -16.96
C LEU A 57 34.03 -4.27 -16.48
N ARG A 58 34.17 -3.56 -15.34
CA ARG A 58 35.45 -3.43 -14.64
C ARG A 58 35.98 -4.83 -14.38
N HIS A 59 37.10 -5.15 -15.01
CA HIS A 59 37.82 -6.38 -14.75
C HIS A 59 38.30 -6.35 -13.30
N VAL A 60 37.67 -7.17 -12.45
CA VAL A 60 38.12 -7.36 -11.07
C VAL A 60 39.38 -8.22 -11.13
N ALA A 61 40.54 -7.55 -11.14
CA ALA A 61 41.82 -8.24 -11.04
C ALA A 61 41.91 -8.92 -9.68
N MET A 62 42.00 -10.25 -9.67
CA MET A 62 42.34 -11.00 -8.47
C MET A 62 43.81 -10.72 -8.09
N PRO A 63 44.11 -10.36 -6.83
CA PRO A 63 45.49 -10.36 -6.35
C PRO A 63 45.93 -11.80 -6.05
N GLU A 64 46.96 -12.27 -6.75
CA GLU A 64 47.70 -13.48 -6.35
C GLU A 64 48.56 -13.24 -5.09
N PRO A 65 48.88 -14.29 -4.31
CA PRO A 65 49.54 -14.14 -3.01
C PRO A 65 51.04 -13.82 -3.14
N ALA A 66 51.49 -12.76 -2.45
CA ALA A 66 52.90 -12.45 -2.27
C ALA A 66 53.45 -13.09 -0.98
N PHE A 67 54.68 -13.62 -1.07
CA PHE A 67 55.32 -14.42 -0.01
C PHE A 67 56.12 -13.53 0.99
N GLU A 68 56.23 -13.99 2.24
CA GLU A 68 56.92 -13.30 3.34
C GLU A 68 58.46 -13.39 3.22
N PRO A 69 59.24 -12.48 3.85
CA PRO A 69 59.93 -12.90 5.08
C PRO A 69 60.21 -11.80 6.14
N ALA A 70 60.29 -12.22 7.42
CA ALA A 70 60.92 -11.48 8.53
C ALA A 70 62.33 -12.05 8.85
N PRO A 71 63.26 -11.30 9.50
CA PRO A 71 63.32 -11.17 10.99
C PRO A 71 63.68 -9.74 11.50
N ALA A 72 63.17 -9.23 12.64
CA ALA A 72 63.53 -9.46 14.07
C ALA A 72 64.91 -8.86 14.52
N PRO A 73 65.20 -8.56 15.82
CA PRO A 73 64.43 -8.82 17.05
C PRO A 73 64.40 -7.71 18.17
N VAL A 74 63.63 -8.01 19.25
CA VAL A 74 63.65 -7.54 20.67
C VAL A 74 63.76 -6.06 21.11
N ALA A 75 62.77 -5.64 21.92
CA ALA A 75 62.99 -5.07 23.28
C ALA A 75 61.78 -5.33 24.22
N VAL A 76 61.99 -6.16 25.25
CA VAL A 76 61.06 -6.47 26.38
C VAL A 76 61.03 -5.26 27.35
N THR A 77 59.98 -4.92 28.13
CA THR A 77 59.34 -5.65 29.26
C THR A 77 57.90 -5.18 29.59
N PRO A 78 57.09 -5.91 30.41
CA PRO A 78 55.60 -5.86 30.38
C PRO A 78 54.93 -5.54 31.75
N VAL A 79 53.76 -6.17 32.03
CA VAL A 79 52.99 -6.32 33.31
C VAL A 79 51.80 -5.35 33.50
N PRO A 80 50.60 -5.77 34.00
CA PRO A 80 50.06 -7.13 34.24
C PRO A 80 48.74 -7.46 33.49
N VAL A 81 48.37 -8.75 33.50
CA VAL A 81 46.98 -9.23 33.33
C VAL A 81 46.33 -9.39 34.71
N ILE A 82 45.02 -9.19 34.82
CA ILE A 82 44.20 -9.67 35.95
C ILE A 82 43.08 -10.56 35.39
N VAL A 83 42.74 -11.61 36.13
CA VAL A 83 41.90 -12.74 35.71
C VAL A 83 40.49 -12.62 36.31
N GLU A 84 39.57 -13.32 35.64
CA GLU A 84 38.21 -13.72 36.04
C GLU A 84 38.05 -14.21 37.50
N PRO A 85 36.81 -14.28 38.02
CA PRO A 85 36.08 -15.56 37.89
C PRO A 85 34.56 -15.48 37.68
N GLU A 86 34.00 -16.52 37.05
CA GLU A 86 32.59 -16.92 37.19
C GLU A 86 32.17 -17.13 38.66
N ALA A 87 30.89 -16.86 38.95
CA ALA A 87 30.23 -17.32 40.18
C ALA A 87 28.73 -17.60 39.93
N LEU A 88 28.44 -18.85 39.56
CA LEU A 88 27.11 -19.49 39.58
C LEU A 88 26.42 -19.34 40.95
N LEU A 89 25.10 -19.13 41.00
CA LEU A 89 24.25 -19.41 42.18
C LEU A 89 22.75 -19.48 41.80
N GLU A 90 21.97 -20.32 42.51
CA GLU A 90 20.69 -20.90 42.03
C GLU A 90 19.38 -20.18 42.44
N LEU A 91 18.26 -20.67 41.86
CA LEU A 91 16.85 -20.53 42.29
C LEU A 91 16.47 -21.66 43.29
N PRO A 92 15.24 -21.75 43.91
CA PRO A 92 14.06 -20.86 43.95
C PRO A 92 13.80 -20.40 45.43
N PRO A 93 12.74 -20.73 46.25
CA PRO A 93 11.30 -21.03 46.04
C PRO A 93 10.29 -20.30 46.98
N GLU A 94 8.99 -20.60 46.73
CA GLU A 94 7.81 -20.65 47.63
C GLU A 94 7.45 -19.55 48.68
N ALA A 95 6.31 -18.86 48.42
CA ALA A 95 4.97 -19.02 49.04
C ALA A 95 4.80 -19.09 50.60
N PRO A 96 3.61 -18.78 51.20
CA PRO A 96 2.27 -18.68 50.60
C PRO A 96 1.38 -17.48 51.03
N ALA A 97 0.10 -17.53 50.63
CA ALA A 97 -0.91 -16.45 50.68
C ALA A 97 -1.62 -16.20 52.03
N GLN A 98 -2.37 -15.09 52.10
CA GLN A 98 -3.60 -14.98 52.91
C GLN A 98 -4.74 -14.26 52.13
N PRO A 99 -6.04 -14.47 52.47
CA PRO A 99 -7.18 -14.08 51.62
C PRO A 99 -8.25 -13.19 52.30
N SER A 100 -9.36 -12.97 51.56
CA SER A 100 -10.72 -12.65 52.03
C SER A 100 -11.15 -11.19 52.27
N SER A 101 -12.07 -10.74 51.41
CA SER A 101 -13.35 -10.15 51.84
C SER A 101 -14.40 -10.33 50.73
N ALA A 102 -15.66 -10.60 51.09
CA ALA A 102 -16.75 -10.90 50.15
C ALA A 102 -17.93 -9.90 50.29
N PRO A 103 -19.20 -10.23 49.96
CA PRO A 103 -19.76 -9.99 48.63
C PRO A 103 -20.97 -9.04 48.63
N VAL A 104 -21.40 -8.57 47.44
CA VAL A 104 -22.70 -7.90 47.25
C VAL A 104 -23.35 -8.36 45.94
N GLU A 105 -24.49 -9.06 46.04
CA GLU A 105 -25.51 -9.13 44.98
C GLU A 105 -26.58 -8.04 45.23
N PRO A 106 -27.40 -7.64 44.24
CA PRO A 106 -28.59 -8.45 43.93
C PRO A 106 -29.03 -8.48 42.45
N ILE A 107 -29.30 -9.71 41.98
CA ILE A 107 -30.56 -10.16 41.35
C ILE A 107 -31.38 -9.12 40.54
N ALA A 108 -31.44 -9.30 39.21
CA ALA A 108 -32.61 -8.95 38.39
C ALA A 108 -32.68 -9.83 37.13
N ASN A 109 -33.35 -10.99 37.20
CA ASN A 109 -33.50 -11.89 36.05
C ASN A 109 -34.58 -11.40 35.08
N PHE A 110 -34.20 -11.08 33.84
CA PHE A 110 -35.12 -11.16 32.69
C PHE A 110 -34.57 -12.16 31.66
N ARG A 111 -35.27 -13.29 31.52
CA ARG A 111 -34.79 -14.50 30.85
C ARG A 111 -35.36 -14.62 29.43
N LEU A 112 -34.71 -13.97 28.46
CA LEU A 112 -34.88 -14.34 27.05
C LEU A 112 -34.07 -15.62 26.78
N GLN A 113 -34.75 -16.64 26.27
CA GLN A 113 -34.14 -17.94 25.94
C GLN A 113 -33.60 -17.90 24.51
N GLY A 114 -32.48 -18.57 24.22
CA GLY A 114 -32.09 -18.87 22.84
C GLY A 114 -30.66 -18.58 22.39
N GLN A 115 -29.64 -18.61 23.27
CA GLN A 115 -28.24 -18.68 22.84
C GLN A 115 -27.51 -19.85 23.51
N ALA A 116 -26.85 -20.66 22.68
CA ALA A 116 -25.92 -21.70 23.13
C ALA A 116 -24.58 -21.05 23.58
N PRO A 117 -23.77 -21.71 24.43
CA PRO A 117 -22.54 -21.14 24.98
C PRO A 117 -21.40 -21.05 23.94
N GLY A 118 -21.51 -20.07 23.03
CA GLY A 118 -20.60 -19.83 21.90
C GLY A 118 -19.27 -19.16 22.26
N GLY A 119 -18.55 -19.67 23.26
CA GLY A 119 -17.17 -19.29 23.57
C GLY A 119 -16.96 -17.87 24.15
N PRO A 120 -15.69 -17.47 24.39
CA PRO A 120 -15.34 -16.06 24.55
C PRO A 120 -15.61 -15.32 23.23
N PRO A 121 -15.85 -13.99 23.25
CA PRO A 121 -16.03 -13.23 22.01
C PRO A 121 -14.79 -13.40 21.13
N ALA A 122 -15.01 -13.85 19.89
CA ALA A 122 -13.94 -14.06 18.92
C ALA A 122 -13.05 -12.79 18.85
N ALA A 123 -11.75 -12.97 19.04
CA ALA A 123 -10.80 -11.89 18.94
C ALA A 123 -10.83 -11.37 17.49
N ARG A 124 -11.52 -10.24 17.26
CA ARG A 124 -11.79 -9.67 15.92
C ARG A 124 -10.54 -9.80 15.07
N ASN A 125 -10.62 -10.59 14.00
CA ASN A 125 -9.46 -11.15 13.32
C ASN A 125 -8.42 -10.05 13.04
N SER A 126 -7.18 -10.24 13.49
CA SER A 126 -6.09 -9.27 13.24
C SER A 126 -5.69 -9.17 11.76
N GLN A 127 -6.21 -10.10 10.96
CA GLN A 127 -6.06 -10.26 9.53
C GLN A 127 -7.49 -10.24 8.93
N PRO A 128 -7.73 -9.52 7.83
CA PRO A 128 -9.03 -9.47 7.17
C PRO A 128 -9.21 -10.67 6.24
N GLU A 129 -10.46 -11.01 5.90
CA GLU A 129 -10.83 -12.18 5.09
C GLU A 129 -10.10 -12.23 3.73
N TRP A 130 -9.99 -11.09 3.03
CA TRP A 130 -9.24 -10.97 1.78
C TRP A 130 -7.73 -11.24 1.90
N GLY A 131 -7.20 -11.24 3.13
CA GLY A 131 -5.79 -11.46 3.42
C GLY A 131 -5.45 -12.89 3.81
N GLU A 132 -6.41 -13.82 3.83
CA GLU A 132 -6.18 -15.22 4.21
C GLU A 132 -5.58 -16.07 3.07
N GLU A 133 -5.85 -15.70 1.81
CA GLU A 133 -5.29 -16.31 0.58
C GLU A 133 -4.38 -15.32 -0.19
N PRO A 134 -3.51 -15.76 -1.12
CA PRO A 134 -2.64 -14.87 -1.91
C PRO A 134 -3.40 -13.92 -2.85
N PHE A 135 -3.33 -12.63 -2.53
CA PHE A 135 -4.16 -11.55 -3.06
C PHE A 135 -3.38 -10.53 -3.90
N GLU A 136 -4.07 -9.70 -4.66
CA GLU A 136 -3.46 -8.61 -5.44
C GLU A 136 -3.62 -7.26 -4.74
N CYS A 137 -2.55 -6.49 -4.70
CA CYS A 137 -2.48 -5.15 -4.12
C CYS A 137 -2.07 -4.11 -5.16
N LEU A 138 -2.69 -2.93 -5.10
CA LEU A 138 -2.26 -1.74 -5.80
C LEU A 138 -1.30 -0.96 -4.89
N LEU A 139 -0.10 -0.70 -5.37
CA LEU A 139 0.83 0.26 -4.80
C LEU A 139 0.50 1.66 -5.31
N PHE A 140 0.40 2.62 -4.40
CA PHE A 140 0.29 4.04 -4.70
C PHE A 140 1.05 4.86 -3.65
N ASP A 141 1.51 6.05 -4.06
CA ASP A 141 2.38 6.90 -3.27
C ASP A 141 1.65 8.18 -2.80
N VAL A 142 1.88 8.53 -1.53
CA VAL A 142 1.18 9.60 -0.82
C VAL A 142 2.17 10.35 0.07
N ALA A 143 2.41 11.64 -0.20
CA ALA A 143 3.36 12.47 0.55
C ALA A 143 4.76 11.84 0.78
N GLY A 144 5.23 11.04 -0.19
CA GLY A 144 6.51 10.32 -0.12
C GLY A 144 6.48 8.98 0.63
N LEU A 145 5.30 8.42 0.91
CA LEU A 145 5.11 7.10 1.51
C LEU A 145 4.27 6.19 0.60
N THR A 146 4.80 5.00 0.31
CA THR A 146 4.11 3.96 -0.45
C THR A 146 3.11 3.20 0.41
N LEU A 147 1.90 3.05 -0.10
CA LEU A 147 0.78 2.32 0.50
C LEU A 147 0.36 1.17 -0.41
N ALA A 148 -0.05 0.05 0.20
CA ALA A 148 -0.63 -1.08 -0.50
C ALA A 148 -2.11 -1.22 -0.12
N VAL A 149 -2.98 -1.36 -1.12
CA VAL A 149 -4.42 -1.60 -0.92
C VAL A 149 -4.88 -2.78 -1.79
N PRO A 150 -5.66 -3.75 -1.27
CA PRO A 150 -6.15 -4.88 -2.06
C PRO A 150 -7.07 -4.46 -3.19
N LEU A 151 -6.86 -5.00 -4.39
CA LEU A 151 -7.71 -4.71 -5.57
C LEU A 151 -9.18 -5.08 -5.33
N VAL A 152 -9.45 -6.12 -4.52
CA VAL A 152 -10.81 -6.54 -4.15
C VAL A 152 -11.61 -5.50 -3.36
N SER A 153 -10.96 -4.48 -2.79
CA SER A 153 -11.63 -3.35 -2.11
C SER A 153 -11.67 -2.07 -2.95
N LEU A 154 -11.12 -2.08 -4.17
CA LEU A 154 -11.03 -0.91 -5.04
C LEU A 154 -12.14 -0.88 -6.09
N GLY A 155 -12.56 0.34 -6.43
CA GLY A 155 -13.35 0.66 -7.61
C GLY A 155 -12.49 1.27 -8.70
N SER A 156 -13.05 2.24 -9.42
CA SER A 156 -12.37 2.99 -10.46
C SER A 156 -11.35 3.99 -9.89
N ILE A 157 -10.31 4.27 -10.68
CA ILE A 157 -9.37 5.37 -10.44
C ILE A 157 -9.79 6.53 -11.36
N TYR A 158 -9.88 7.73 -10.80
CA TYR A 158 -10.19 8.97 -11.52
C TYR A 158 -9.00 9.93 -11.44
N PRO A 159 -8.58 10.59 -12.53
CA PRO A 159 -7.64 11.69 -12.45
C PRO A 159 -8.28 12.91 -11.77
N LEU A 160 -7.47 13.76 -11.14
CA LEU A 160 -7.85 15.08 -10.62
C LEU A 160 -7.54 16.21 -11.61
N ASP A 161 -6.69 15.96 -12.61
CA ASP A 161 -6.35 16.95 -13.64
C ASP A 161 -7.60 17.43 -14.37
N GLY A 162 -7.92 18.72 -14.22
CA GLY A 162 -9.13 19.35 -14.79
C GLY A 162 -10.44 19.10 -14.03
N HIS A 163 -10.41 18.45 -12.86
CA HIS A 163 -11.60 18.13 -12.06
C HIS A 163 -11.67 18.91 -10.74
N ASP A 164 -12.48 19.99 -10.73
CA ASP A 164 -12.74 20.78 -9.52
C ASP A 164 -13.48 19.97 -8.43
N LEU A 165 -12.76 19.65 -7.35
CA LEU A 165 -13.37 19.13 -6.12
C LEU A 165 -14.22 20.22 -5.47
N THR A 166 -15.51 19.99 -5.31
CA THR A 166 -16.41 20.95 -4.63
C THR A 166 -16.22 20.84 -3.11
N PRO A 167 -15.63 21.84 -2.43
CA PRO A 167 -15.38 21.77 -0.99
C PRO A 167 -16.69 21.95 -0.20
N LEU A 168 -16.82 21.26 0.94
CA LEU A 168 -17.94 21.44 1.86
C LEU A 168 -17.48 22.16 3.13
N PHE A 169 -18.06 23.33 3.40
CA PHE A 169 -17.80 24.10 4.60
C PHE A 169 -18.27 23.35 5.86
N GLY A 170 -17.49 23.46 6.94
CA GLY A 170 -17.79 22.80 8.22
C GLY A 170 -17.53 21.28 8.27
N GLN A 171 -16.99 20.69 7.20
CA GLN A 171 -16.47 19.31 7.26
C GLN A 171 -15.11 19.28 7.98
N PRO A 172 -14.75 18.13 8.60
CA PRO A 172 -13.43 17.95 9.20
C PRO A 172 -12.36 18.00 8.11
N SER A 173 -11.21 18.55 8.46
CA SER A 173 -10.26 19.07 7.47
C SER A 173 -9.46 18.01 6.70
N TRP A 174 -9.79 16.71 6.87
CA TRP A 174 -9.33 15.58 6.04
C TRP A 174 -10.25 15.31 4.84
N PHE A 175 -11.41 15.97 4.79
CA PHE A 175 -12.32 15.95 3.65
C PHE A 175 -11.91 17.03 2.65
N LEU A 176 -11.62 16.64 1.42
CA LEU A 176 -11.15 17.55 0.38
C LEU A 176 -12.32 18.20 -0.37
N GLY A 177 -13.35 17.42 -0.71
CA GLY A 177 -14.51 17.85 -1.46
C GLY A 177 -15.34 16.69 -2.00
N ILE A 178 -16.34 17.01 -2.82
CA ILE A 178 -17.06 16.03 -3.66
C ILE A 178 -16.50 16.08 -5.09
N LEU A 179 -16.20 14.91 -5.64
CA LEU A 179 -15.90 14.67 -7.05
C LEU A 179 -17.15 14.07 -7.73
N PRO A 180 -17.78 14.76 -8.70
CA PRO A 180 -18.82 14.14 -9.52
C PRO A 180 -18.19 13.14 -10.49
N CYS A 181 -18.66 11.89 -10.48
CA CYS A 181 -18.19 10.82 -11.36
C CYS A 181 -19.37 10.05 -11.97
N GLN A 182 -19.09 9.12 -12.90
CA GLN A 182 -20.14 8.35 -13.59
C GLN A 182 -21.00 7.49 -12.64
N ALA A 183 -20.46 7.12 -11.47
CA ALA A 183 -21.17 6.36 -10.43
C ALA A 183 -21.94 7.24 -9.43
N GLY A 184 -21.86 8.58 -9.54
CA GLY A 184 -22.50 9.53 -8.62
C GLY A 184 -21.50 10.50 -7.97
N ASN A 185 -21.82 10.95 -6.75
CA ASN A 185 -21.05 11.97 -6.03
C ASN A 185 -20.06 11.31 -5.05
N LEU A 186 -18.78 11.25 -5.42
CA LEU A 186 -17.73 10.61 -4.63
C LEU A 186 -17.16 11.60 -3.59
N LYS A 187 -17.23 11.23 -2.31
CA LYS A 187 -16.66 11.97 -1.18
C LYS A 187 -15.14 11.74 -1.15
N VAL A 188 -14.34 12.78 -1.36
CA VAL A 188 -12.87 12.64 -1.51
C VAL A 188 -12.17 12.95 -0.20
N LEU A 189 -11.33 12.01 0.26
CA LEU A 189 -10.55 12.12 1.49
C LEU A 189 -9.05 12.25 1.21
N ASP A 190 -8.37 13.04 2.03
CA ASP A 190 -6.93 13.21 2.02
C ASP A 190 -6.21 12.04 2.72
N THR A 191 -5.69 11.10 1.94
CA THR A 191 -4.95 9.93 2.45
C THR A 191 -3.68 10.33 3.22
N ALA A 192 -3.01 11.42 2.83
CA ALA A 192 -1.76 11.86 3.45
C ALA A 192 -2.00 12.29 4.90
N ARG A 193 -3.13 12.95 5.19
CA ARG A 193 -3.51 13.32 6.57
C ARG A 193 -3.82 12.12 7.46
N TRP A 194 -4.47 11.09 6.91
CA TRP A 194 -4.77 9.87 7.66
C TRP A 194 -3.51 9.10 8.05
N VAL A 195 -2.55 8.98 7.14
CA VAL A 195 -1.32 8.22 7.41
C VAL A 195 -0.28 9.08 8.15
N MET A 196 -0.06 10.33 7.73
CA MET A 196 1.05 11.17 8.17
C MET A 196 0.67 12.42 8.98
N ALA A 197 -0.59 12.54 9.45
CA ALA A 197 -1.02 13.23 10.67
C ALA A 197 -0.08 14.33 11.25
N GLU A 198 0.97 13.92 11.96
CA GLU A 198 1.91 14.76 12.72
C GLU A 198 2.93 15.53 11.87
N ARG A 199 3.06 15.19 10.57
CA ARG A 199 4.04 15.76 9.62
C ARG A 199 3.39 16.23 8.32
N TYR A 200 2.07 16.40 8.33
CA TYR A 200 1.35 16.94 7.19
C TYR A 200 1.72 18.40 6.90
N ARG A 201 1.70 18.77 5.62
CA ARG A 201 1.94 20.12 5.09
C ARG A 201 0.91 20.36 4.00
N ASP A 202 0.36 21.56 3.92
CA ASP A 202 -0.67 21.90 2.93
C ASP A 202 -0.15 21.77 1.48
N ASP A 203 1.17 21.92 1.28
CA ASP A 203 1.90 21.61 0.04
C ASP A 203 1.54 20.23 -0.57
N PHE A 204 1.26 19.21 0.27
CA PHE A 204 0.88 17.87 -0.20
C PHE A 204 -0.53 17.80 -0.78
N ARG A 205 -1.38 18.81 -0.56
CA ARG A 205 -2.72 18.91 -1.14
C ARG A 205 -2.69 19.31 -2.61
N GLU A 206 -1.68 20.08 -3.01
CA GLU A 206 -1.47 20.52 -4.39
C GLU A 206 -0.87 19.39 -5.27
N GLY A 207 -0.19 18.41 -4.66
CA GLY A 207 0.40 17.25 -5.33
C GLY A 207 -0.55 16.07 -5.57
N LEU A 208 -1.86 16.23 -5.43
CA LEU A 208 -2.86 15.16 -5.57
C LEU A 208 -3.34 15.03 -7.02
N GLN A 209 -2.94 13.95 -7.71
CA GLN A 209 -3.25 13.74 -9.13
C GLN A 209 -4.36 12.71 -9.38
N TYR A 210 -4.69 11.86 -8.41
CA TYR A 210 -5.67 10.78 -8.58
C TYR A 210 -6.59 10.61 -7.37
N VAL A 211 -7.84 10.20 -7.61
CA VAL A 211 -8.77 9.70 -6.61
C VAL A 211 -9.14 8.24 -6.92
N ILE A 212 -8.82 7.35 -6.00
CA ILE A 212 -9.18 5.93 -6.07
C ILE A 212 -10.50 5.74 -5.32
N SER A 213 -11.58 5.35 -6.01
CA SER A 213 -12.85 5.03 -5.33
C SER A 213 -12.80 3.67 -4.63
N VAL A 214 -13.58 3.52 -3.56
CA VAL A 214 -13.65 2.28 -2.77
C VAL A 214 -14.88 1.47 -3.19
N GLN A 215 -14.72 0.17 -3.39
CA GLN A 215 -15.84 -0.68 -3.77
C GLN A 215 -16.91 -0.71 -2.67
N GLY A 216 -18.18 -0.48 -3.05
CA GLY A 216 -19.31 -0.50 -2.11
C GLY A 216 -19.53 0.77 -1.30
N TYR A 217 -18.74 1.83 -1.48
CA TYR A 217 -18.87 3.08 -0.72
C TYR A 217 -18.86 4.34 -1.61
N GLU A 218 -19.59 5.37 -1.19
CA GLU A 218 -19.64 6.69 -1.86
C GLU A 218 -18.39 7.56 -1.60
N TRP A 219 -17.21 6.98 -1.37
CA TRP A 219 -16.01 7.73 -1.02
C TRP A 219 -14.74 7.19 -1.69
N GLY A 220 -13.73 8.05 -1.80
CA GLY A 220 -12.44 7.73 -2.43
C GLY A 220 -11.24 8.37 -1.73
N LEU A 221 -10.09 7.73 -1.95
CA LEU A 221 -8.77 8.13 -1.45
C LEU A 221 -8.09 9.03 -2.49
N ALA A 222 -7.78 10.28 -2.15
CA ALA A 222 -6.88 11.10 -2.95
C ALA A 222 -5.43 10.67 -2.71
N VAL A 223 -4.67 10.50 -3.79
CA VAL A 223 -3.28 10.01 -3.79
C VAL A 223 -2.42 10.86 -4.73
N HIS A 224 -1.11 10.87 -4.52
CA HIS A 224 -0.21 11.68 -5.35
C HIS A 224 0.07 10.97 -6.68
N GLN A 225 0.38 9.68 -6.64
CA GLN A 225 0.70 8.87 -7.80
C GLN A 225 0.21 7.43 -7.61
N VAL A 226 -0.28 6.80 -8.67
CA VAL A 226 -0.55 5.35 -8.71
C VAL A 226 0.63 4.64 -9.35
N SER A 227 1.16 3.59 -8.71
CA SER A 227 2.50 3.07 -9.00
C SER A 227 2.45 1.76 -9.81
N ARG A 228 1.98 0.65 -9.23
CA ARG A 228 1.75 -0.64 -9.93
C ARG A 228 0.91 -1.60 -9.11
N SER A 229 0.27 -2.58 -9.75
CA SER A 229 -0.22 -3.76 -9.03
C SER A 229 0.92 -4.75 -8.73
N ILE A 230 0.74 -5.53 -7.66
CA ILE A 230 1.59 -6.61 -7.19
C ILE A 230 0.70 -7.75 -6.68
N ARG A 231 1.22 -8.99 -6.68
CA ARG A 231 0.61 -10.10 -5.96
C ARG A 231 1.39 -10.33 -4.67
N LEU A 232 0.69 -10.57 -3.57
CA LEU A 232 1.27 -10.82 -2.24
C LEU A 232 0.81 -12.18 -1.69
N ASP A 233 1.73 -12.92 -1.10
CA ASP A 233 1.42 -14.04 -0.20
C ASP A 233 1.17 -13.50 1.22
N PRO A 234 0.17 -14.00 1.98
CA PRO A 234 -0.06 -13.58 3.36
C PRO A 234 1.14 -13.69 4.31
N LYS A 235 2.17 -14.49 3.96
CA LYS A 235 3.45 -14.62 4.68
C LYS A 235 4.40 -13.43 4.47
N GLU A 236 4.28 -12.72 3.35
CA GLU A 236 5.06 -11.51 3.01
C GLU A 236 4.54 -10.27 3.75
N VAL A 237 3.43 -10.41 4.49
CA VAL A 237 2.78 -9.35 5.26
C VAL A 237 3.00 -9.56 6.75
N LYS A 238 3.62 -8.57 7.41
CA LYS A 238 3.68 -8.47 8.87
C LYS A 238 2.37 -7.90 9.40
N TRP A 239 1.38 -8.76 9.62
CA TRP A 239 0.06 -8.40 10.17
C TRP A 239 0.13 -7.79 11.58
N ARG A 240 -0.77 -6.86 11.89
CA ARG A 240 -0.82 -6.17 13.19
C ARG A 240 -1.86 -6.79 14.12
N SER A 241 -1.40 -7.47 15.18
CA SER A 241 -2.24 -7.97 16.28
C SER A 241 -2.93 -6.85 17.07
N GLN A 242 -2.30 -5.67 17.17
CA GLN A 242 -2.85 -4.50 17.88
C GLN A 242 -3.19 -3.37 16.88
N ARG A 243 -4.46 -3.32 16.52
CA ARG A 243 -5.07 -2.34 15.61
C ARG A 243 -5.64 -1.09 16.31
N THR A 244 -5.68 -1.06 17.64
CA THR A 244 -6.39 -0.06 18.47
C THR A 244 -6.07 1.42 18.17
N GLN A 245 -4.83 1.73 17.76
CA GLN A 245 -4.42 3.11 17.46
C GLN A 245 -4.71 3.54 16.02
N ARG A 246 -4.72 2.59 15.06
CA ARG A 246 -4.87 2.82 13.61
C ARG A 246 -5.55 1.58 13.00
N PRO A 247 -6.88 1.43 13.11
CA PRO A 247 -7.54 0.17 12.76
C PRO A 247 -7.58 -0.12 11.26
N TRP A 248 -7.44 0.91 10.44
CA TRP A 248 -7.22 0.87 8.99
C TRP A 248 -5.84 0.35 8.58
N LEU A 249 -4.89 0.11 9.50
CA LEU A 249 -3.55 -0.40 9.16
C LEU A 249 -3.49 -1.90 9.44
N ALA A 250 -3.66 -2.73 8.40
CA ALA A 250 -3.65 -4.18 8.52
C ALA A 250 -2.26 -4.75 8.86
N GLY A 251 -1.22 -4.19 8.24
CA GLY A 251 0.13 -4.73 8.33
C GLY A 251 1.19 -3.89 7.61
N THR A 252 2.36 -4.48 7.43
CA THR A 252 3.45 -3.92 6.62
C THR A 252 3.95 -5.02 5.70
N VAL A 253 4.04 -4.74 4.41
CA VAL A 253 4.61 -5.64 3.40
C VAL A 253 6.13 -5.65 3.59
N ILE A 254 6.74 -6.84 3.62
CA ILE A 254 8.16 -7.00 3.92
C ILE A 254 9.01 -6.55 2.73
N ASP A 255 8.80 -7.14 1.55
CA ASP A 255 9.68 -6.96 0.38
C ASP A 255 9.56 -5.59 -0.32
N HIS A 256 8.45 -4.89 -0.10
CA HIS A 256 8.21 -3.55 -0.62
C HIS A 256 8.20 -2.46 0.46
N MET A 257 8.41 -2.84 1.74
CA MET A 257 8.45 -1.96 2.91
C MET A 257 7.23 -1.01 3.07
N CYS A 258 6.13 -1.26 2.34
CA CYS A 258 4.96 -0.40 2.29
C CYS A 258 3.90 -0.78 3.34
N ALA A 259 3.08 0.18 3.73
CA ALA A 259 2.01 -0.04 4.70
C ALA A 259 0.75 -0.61 4.02
N LEU A 260 0.25 -1.75 4.51
CA LEU A 260 -0.93 -2.43 3.99
C LEU A 260 -2.19 -1.88 4.67
N VAL A 261 -3.08 -1.28 3.88
CA VAL A 261 -4.27 -0.56 4.36
C VAL A 261 -5.53 -1.41 4.20
N ASP A 262 -6.28 -1.50 5.29
CA ASP A 262 -7.61 -2.10 5.38
C ASP A 262 -8.68 -1.04 5.10
N VAL A 263 -9.15 -1.02 3.85
CA VAL A 263 -10.08 0.01 3.38
C VAL A 263 -11.49 -0.16 3.96
N ALA A 264 -11.90 -1.40 4.28
CA ALA A 264 -13.17 -1.67 4.95
C ALA A 264 -13.14 -1.14 6.40
N ALA A 265 -12.07 -1.42 7.14
CA ALA A 265 -11.88 -0.86 8.48
C ALA A 265 -11.73 0.68 8.46
N LEU A 266 -11.19 1.26 7.39
CA LEU A 266 -11.19 2.72 7.18
C LEU A 266 -12.60 3.26 6.90
N ALA A 267 -13.40 2.56 6.08
CA ALA A 267 -14.77 2.94 5.77
C ALA A 267 -15.67 2.98 7.01
N GLU A 268 -15.64 1.92 7.84
CA GLU A 268 -16.40 1.85 9.08
C GLU A 268 -16.00 2.97 10.06
N LEU A 269 -14.71 3.30 10.12
CA LEU A 269 -14.14 4.33 10.99
C LEU A 269 -14.55 5.76 10.58
N ILE A 270 -14.71 6.00 9.28
CA ILE A 270 -15.29 7.23 8.73
C ILE A 270 -16.80 7.27 9.00
N ALA A 271 -17.53 6.20 8.65
CA ALA A 271 -18.98 6.13 8.76
C ALA A 271 -19.50 6.22 10.21
N SER A 272 -18.76 5.65 11.17
CA SER A 272 -19.07 5.73 12.60
C SER A 272 -18.72 7.08 13.24
N GLY A 273 -18.04 7.99 12.52
CA GLY A 273 -17.60 9.28 13.06
C GLY A 273 -16.55 9.18 14.19
N ALA A 274 -15.98 7.99 14.39
CA ALA A 274 -14.96 7.70 15.42
C ALA A 274 -13.59 8.34 15.11
N THR A 275 -13.46 9.00 13.97
CA THR A 275 -12.29 9.80 13.56
C THR A 275 -11.78 10.73 14.67
N ARG A 276 -12.68 11.32 15.45
CA ARG A 276 -12.39 12.18 16.61
C ARG A 276 -11.63 11.51 17.77
N GLN A 277 -11.55 10.18 17.81
CA GLN A 277 -10.81 9.44 18.83
C GLN A 277 -9.38 9.07 18.38
N LEU A 278 -9.05 9.28 17.10
CA LEU A 278 -7.74 8.95 16.54
C LEU A 278 -6.73 10.05 16.86
N LYS A 279 -5.81 9.78 17.78
CA LYS A 279 -4.65 10.67 18.01
C LYS A 279 -3.87 10.86 16.71
N GLY A 280 -3.96 12.06 16.15
CA GLY A 280 -3.26 12.49 14.94
C GLY A 280 -4.17 12.90 13.78
N VAL A 281 -5.42 12.43 13.69
CA VAL A 281 -6.35 12.88 12.63
C VAL A 281 -7.01 14.18 13.10
N PRO A 282 -6.75 15.34 12.48
CA PRO A 282 -7.39 16.59 12.90
C PRO A 282 -8.88 16.55 12.54
N SER A 283 -9.70 17.18 13.37
CA SER A 283 -11.16 17.25 13.20
C SER A 283 -11.61 18.34 12.22
#